data_AF-A0A8T6ZQS7-F1
#
_entry.id   AF-A0A8T6ZQS7-F1
#
_cell.length_a   1.000
_cell.length_b   1.000
_cell.length_c   1.000
_cell.angle_alpha   90.00
_cell.angle_beta   90.00
_cell.angle_gamma   90.00
#
_symmetry.space_group_name_H-M   'P 1'
#
loop_
_entity.id
_entity.type
_entity.pdbx_description
1 polymer ?
#
loop_
_entity_poly.entity_id
_entity_poly.type
_entity_poly.pdbx_seq_one_letter_code
_entity_poly.pdbx_strand_id
1 'polypeptide(L)' 'MPKVRDLLCRVHVETALSKRKCHRNRAHAIPGGEVHLAVYHSETGARKNYCARCAEPILARARERIEKLEGELYE' A
#
# COMPACT_ATOMS: atom_id res chain seq x y z
N MET A 1 -1.22 8.34 28.33
CA MET A 1 -0.62 7.12 27.73
C MET A 1 0.13 7.51 26.46
N PRO A 2 1.35 7.00 26.21
CA PRO A 2 2.04 7.25 24.94
C PRO A 2 1.21 6.67 23.79
N LYS A 3 1.14 7.39 22.66
CA LYS A 3 0.42 6.91 21.47
C LYS A 3 1.21 5.79 20.81
N VAL A 4 0.52 4.70 20.45
CA VAL A 4 1.08 3.64 19.61
C VAL A 4 1.34 4.22 18.22
N ARG A 5 2.52 3.97 17.66
CA ARG A 5 2.92 4.47 16.34
C ARG A 5 2.29 3.62 15.25
N ASP A 6 1.68 4.25 14.25
CA ASP A 6 1.23 3.58 13.04
C ASP A 6 2.41 3.37 12.08
N LEU A 7 2.74 2.10 11.85
CA LEU A 7 3.81 1.69 10.94
C LEU A 7 3.45 1.93 9.46
N LEU A 8 2.17 1.80 9.10
CA LEU A 8 1.69 1.85 7.72
C LEU A 8 1.07 3.22 7.36
N CYS A 9 1.45 4.27 8.08
CA CYS A 9 0.93 5.64 7.94
C CYS A 9 1.05 6.31 6.54
N ARG A 10 1.62 5.62 5.55
CA ARG A 10 1.74 6.08 4.15
C ARG A 10 1.04 5.18 3.15
N VAL A 11 0.37 4.14 3.63
CA VAL A 11 -0.35 3.15 2.84
C VAL A 11 -1.82 3.36 3.08
N HIS A 12 -2.54 3.74 2.04
CA HIS A 12 -3.96 4.08 2.13
C HIS A 12 -4.75 3.34 1.06
N VAL A 13 -6.03 3.11 1.33
CA VAL A 13 -7.00 2.76 0.30
C VAL A 13 -7.68 4.05 -0.14
N GLU A 14 -7.72 4.27 -1.45
CA GLU A 14 -8.35 5.45 -2.06
C GLU A 14 -9.28 5.04 -3.18
N THR A 15 -10.30 5.86 -3.44
CA THR A 15 -11.12 5.77 -4.65
C THR A 15 -10.52 6.65 -5.73
N ALA A 16 -10.30 6.09 -6.92
CA ALA A 16 -9.74 6.83 -8.04
C ALA A 16 -10.76 7.86 -8.57
N LEU A 17 -10.48 9.16 -8.46
CA LEU A 17 -11.35 10.20 -9.04
C LEU A 17 -11.35 10.21 -10.57
N SER A 18 -10.27 9.73 -11.17
CA SER A 18 -10.09 9.59 -12.62
C SER A 18 -9.14 8.44 -12.90
N LYS A 19 -9.02 8.03 -14.16
CA LYS A 19 -8.17 6.90 -14.57
C LYS A 19 -6.75 7.07 -14.02
N ARG A 20 -6.29 6.11 -13.20
CA ARG A 20 -4.91 6.06 -12.69
C ARG A 20 -4.12 4.93 -13.34
N LYS A 21 -2.81 5.10 -13.39
CA LYS A 21 -1.87 4.05 -13.79
C LYS A 21 -1.57 3.15 -12.60
N CYS A 22 -1.66 1.83 -12.80
CA CYS A 22 -1.13 0.87 -11.83
C CYS A 22 0.40 0.79 -11.95
N HIS A 23 1.09 0.90 -10.81
CA HIS A 23 2.54 0.99 -10.75
C HIS A 23 3.26 -0.35 -10.61
N ARG A 24 2.53 -1.49 -10.60
CA ARG A 24 3.16 -2.82 -10.52
C ARG A 24 4.04 -3.11 -11.73
N ASN A 25 3.47 -3.01 -12.92
CA ASN A 25 4.16 -3.27 -14.20
C ASN A 25 3.59 -2.41 -15.36
N ARG A 26 2.72 -1.43 -15.05
CA ARG A 26 2.09 -0.54 -16.02
C ARG A 26 1.15 -1.21 -17.04
N ALA A 27 0.88 -2.51 -16.90
CA ALA A 27 -0.05 -3.25 -17.76
C ALA A 27 -1.52 -3.01 -17.43
N HIS A 28 -1.81 -2.48 -16.23
CA HIS A 28 -3.17 -2.24 -15.76
C HIS A 28 -3.44 -0.74 -15.58
N ALA A 29 -4.66 -0.33 -15.90
CA ALA A 29 -5.22 0.92 -15.48
C ALA A 29 -6.21 0.69 -14.33
N ILE A 30 -6.37 1.70 -13.47
CA ILE A 30 -7.41 1.76 -12.44
C ILE A 30 -8.47 2.72 -12.98
N PRO A 31 -9.68 2.26 -13.32
CA PRO A 31 -10.79 3.12 -13.72
C PRO A 31 -11.14 4.16 -12.66
N GLY A 32 -11.78 5.27 -13.07
CA GLY A 32 -12.39 6.19 -12.11
C GLY A 32 -13.55 5.49 -11.37
N GLY A 33 -13.72 5.78 -10.08
CA GLY A 33 -14.68 5.14 -9.19
C GLY A 33 -14.16 3.87 -8.51
N GLU A 34 -13.06 3.29 -8.96
CA GLU A 34 -12.51 2.06 -8.39
C GLU A 34 -11.57 2.31 -7.20
N VAL A 35 -11.59 1.39 -6.25
CA VAL A 35 -10.68 1.40 -5.10
C VAL A 35 -9.29 0.90 -5.49
N HIS A 36 -8.27 1.49 -4.88
CA HIS A 36 -6.88 1.12 -5.11
C HIS A 36 -6.02 1.37 -3.88
N LEU A 37 -4.89 0.68 -3.83
CA LEU A 37 -3.85 0.92 -2.83
C LEU A 37 -2.98 2.10 -3.28
N ALA A 38 -2.91 3.14 -2.47
CA ALA A 38 -2.02 4.29 -2.64
C ALA A 38 -0.88 4.21 -1.63
N VAL A 39 0.36 4.29 -2.11
CA VAL A 39 1.58 4.29 -1.28
C VAL A 39 2.32 5.59 -1.49
N TYR A 40 2.43 6.42 -0.45
CA TYR A 40 3.06 7.73 -0.48
C TYR A 40 4.55 7.65 -0.12
N HIS A 41 5.38 8.36 -0.89
CA HIS A 41 6.81 8.53 -0.64
C HIS A 41 7.04 9.82 0.18
N SER A 42 7.75 9.73 1.32
CA SER A 42 7.93 10.88 2.24
C SER A 42 8.69 12.05 1.66
N GLU A 43 9.67 11.77 0.82
CA GLU A 43 10.63 12.79 0.41
C GLU A 43 10.08 13.68 -0.71
N THR A 44 9.18 13.13 -1.53
CA THR A 44 8.74 13.78 -2.78
C THR A 44 7.25 14.07 -2.79
N GLY A 45 6.47 13.57 -1.82
CA GLY A 45 5.01 13.60 -1.86
C GLY A 45 4.40 12.77 -3.00
N ALA A 46 5.24 12.11 -3.81
CA ALA A 46 4.79 11.28 -4.90
C ALA A 46 4.10 10.02 -4.35
N ARG A 47 3.13 9.50 -5.09
CA ARG A 47 2.43 8.28 -4.73
C ARG A 47 2.46 7.24 -5.84
N LYS A 48 2.51 5.98 -5.45
CA LYS A 48 2.31 4.84 -6.35
C LYS A 48 0.91 4.27 -6.11
N ASN A 49 0.16 4.10 -7.19
CA ASN A 49 -1.18 3.52 -7.17
C ASN A 49 -1.11 2.07 -7.64
N TYR A 50 -1.80 1.16 -6.95
CA TYR A 50 -1.89 -0.26 -7.31
C TYR A 50 -3.36 -0.70 -7.29
N CYS A 51 -3.85 -1.23 -8.42
CA CYS A 51 -5.21 -1.80 -8.48
C CYS A 51 -5.35 -2.94 -7.46
N ALA A 52 -6.59 -3.27 -7.06
CA ALA A 52 -6.88 -4.32 -6.08
C ALA A 52 -6.11 -5.63 -6.35
N ARG A 53 -6.17 -6.15 -7.60
CA ARG A 53 -5.44 -7.35 -8.01
C ARG A 53 -3.93 -7.27 -7.79
N CYS A 54 -3.32 -6.11 -8.03
CA CYS A 54 -1.88 -5.93 -7.84
C CYS A 54 -1.52 -5.59 -6.38
N ALA A 55 -2.47 -5.11 -5.59
CA ALA A 55 -2.29 -4.79 -4.18
C ALA A 55 -2.23 -6.06 -3.32
N GLU A 56 -3.00 -7.09 -3.65
CA GLU A 56 -3.03 -8.38 -2.92
C GLU A 56 -1.63 -8.96 -2.63
N PRO A 57 -0.76 -9.23 -3.63
CA PRO A 57 0.57 -9.77 -3.36
C PRO A 57 1.50 -8.78 -2.62
N ILE A 58 1.20 -7.48 -2.64
CA ILE A 58 1.97 -6.48 -1.88
C ILE A 58 1.62 -6.57 -0.40
N LEU A 59 0.32 -6.64 -0.09
CA LEU A 59 -0.17 -6.76 1.27
C LEU A 59 0.20 -8.12 1.89
N ALA A 60 0.17 -9.19 1.11
CA ALA A 60 0.63 -10.50 1.56
C ALA A 60 2.11 -10.47 2.00
N ARG A 61 2.99 -9.90 1.18
CA ARG A 61 4.41 -9.73 1.54
C ARG A 61 4.62 -8.83 2.75
N ALA A 62 3.80 -7.79 2.91
CA ALA A 62 3.86 -6.93 4.08
C ALA A 62 3.49 -7.69 5.37
N ARG A 63 2.46 -8.54 5.31
CA ARG A 63 2.07 -9.42 6.41
C ARG A 63 3.18 -10.40 6.79
N GLU A 64 3.74 -11.13 5.82
CA GLU A 64 4.88 -12.04 6.03
C GLU A 64 6.06 -11.34 6.73
N ARG A 65 6.33 -10.08 6.35
CA ARG A 65 7.41 -9.28 6.94
C ARG A 65 7.12 -8.94 8.40
N ILE A 66 5.87 -8.60 8.73
CA ILE A 66 5.44 -8.29 10.10
C ILE A 66 5.56 -9.53 10.97
N GLU A 67 5.01 -10.67 10.53
CA GLU A 67 5.09 -11.95 11.25
C GLU A 67 6.55 -12.33 11.56
N LYS A 68 7.46 -12.16 10.58
CA LYS A 68 8.89 -12.40 10.79
C LYS A 68 9.51 -11.48 11.85
N LEU A 69 9.13 -10.20 11.86
CA LEU A 69 9.64 -9.23 12.85
C LEU A 69 9.11 -9.53 14.25
N GLU A 70 7.87 -10.00 14.36
CA GLU A 70 7.29 -10.44 15.63
C GLU A 70 8.04 -11.67 16.17
N GLY A 71 8.31 -12.66 15.33
CA GLY A 71 9.14 -13.81 15.70
C GLY A 71 10.55 -13.38 16.15
N GLU A 72 11.22 -12.49 15.41
CA GLU A 72 12.55 -11.98 15.79
C GLU A 72 12.56 -11.17 17.10
N LEU A 73 11.43 -10.59 17.51
CA LEU A 73 11.34 -9.70 18.67
C LEU A 73 10.86 -10.41 19.94
N TYR A 74 10.04 -11.45 19.81
CA TYR A 74 9.32 -12.07 20.92
C TYR A 74 9.60 -13.57 21.10
N GLU A 75 10.22 -14.25 20.13
CA GLU A 75 10.67 -15.64 20.24
C GLU A 75 12.19 -15.72 20.43
#